data_AF-A0A940UXT5-F1
#
_entry.id   AF-A0A940UXT5-F1
#
_cell.length_a   1.000
_cell.length_b   1.000
_cell.length_c   1.000
_cell.angle_alpha   90.00
_cell.angle_beta   90.00
_cell.angle_gamma   90.00
#
_symmetry.space_group_name_H-M   'P 1'
#
loop_
_entity.id
_entity.type
_entity.pdbx_description
1 polymer ?
#
loop_
_entity_poly.entity_id
_entity_poly.type
_entity_poly.pdbx_seq_one_letter_code
_entity_poly.pdbx_strand_id
1 'polypeptide(L)'
;FLAIGQAAQKEKGPPDVRRIEGRWLRPDGGYILEVRAIKKDNSVEAAYFNPRPINVHEAHYQVKEGKITLFVELRDVNYPGSKYHLEYDPRLDKLVGFYFQAVQRQTFDVEFVRVK
;
A
#
# COMPACT_ATOMS: atom_id res chain seq x y z
N PHE A 1 -15.38 -37.83 15.31
CA PHE A 1 -14.29 -36.89 15.64
C PHE A 1 -13.79 -36.26 14.34
N LEU A 2 -13.96 -34.95 14.16
CA LEU A 2 -13.02 -34.06 13.46
C LEU A 2 -13.63 -32.66 13.42
N ALA A 3 -13.20 -31.83 14.37
CA ALA A 3 -13.39 -30.39 14.35
C ALA A 3 -11.99 -29.79 14.31
N ILE A 4 -11.55 -29.26 13.16
CA ILE A 4 -10.49 -28.25 13.15
C ILE A 4 -10.62 -27.37 11.90
N GLY A 5 -11.58 -26.45 11.92
CA GLY A 5 -11.42 -25.18 11.23
C GLY A 5 -10.58 -24.30 12.15
N GLN A 6 -9.30 -24.09 11.82
CA GLN A 6 -8.50 -23.07 12.52
C GLN A 6 -9.08 -21.70 12.16
N ALA A 7 -9.84 -21.12 13.09
CA ALA A 7 -10.16 -19.71 13.05
C ALA A 7 -8.84 -18.93 13.10
N ALA A 8 -8.63 -18.06 12.11
CA ALA A 8 -7.51 -17.10 12.13
C ALA A 8 -7.52 -16.38 13.48
N GLN A 9 -6.48 -16.60 14.28
CA GLN A 9 -6.30 -15.87 15.52
C GLN A 9 -6.24 -14.38 15.18
N LYS A 10 -7.20 -13.61 15.72
CA LYS A 10 -7.05 -12.16 15.84
C LYS A 10 -5.73 -11.92 16.57
N GLU A 11 -4.75 -11.34 15.89
CA GLU A 11 -3.51 -10.88 16.55
C GLU A 11 -3.91 -10.01 17.75
N LYS A 12 -3.50 -10.41 18.95
CA LYS A 12 -3.77 -9.67 20.18
C LYS A 12 -2.73 -8.55 20.29
N GLY A 13 -3.10 -7.37 19.79
CA GLY A 13 -2.28 -6.15 19.82
C GLY A 13 -2.59 -5.25 18.63
N PRO A 14 -2.15 -3.98 18.64
CA PRO A 14 -2.15 -3.17 17.43
C PRO A 14 -1.30 -3.87 16.35
N PRO A 15 -1.70 -3.80 15.06
CA PRO A 15 -0.96 -4.45 13.99
C PRO A 15 0.46 -3.88 13.89
N ASP A 16 1.44 -4.72 13.56
CA ASP A 16 2.79 -4.26 13.28
C ASP A 16 2.83 -3.49 11.96
N VAL A 17 2.90 -2.17 12.07
CA VAL A 17 2.91 -1.25 10.93
C VAL A 17 4.14 -1.43 10.03
N ARG A 18 5.25 -2.01 10.55
CA ARG A 18 6.43 -2.26 9.72
C ARG A 18 6.20 -3.33 8.67
N ARG A 19 5.12 -4.10 8.76
CA ARG A 19 4.75 -5.08 7.74
C ARG A 19 4.50 -4.46 6.37
N ILE A 20 4.20 -3.16 6.26
CA ILE A 20 4.08 -2.51 4.95
C ILE A 20 5.42 -2.03 4.38
N GLU A 21 6.52 -2.07 5.13
CA GLU A 21 7.87 -1.80 4.60
C GLU A 21 8.27 -2.85 3.56
N GLY A 22 9.00 -2.43 2.53
CA GLY A 22 9.48 -3.28 1.44
C GLY A 22 9.07 -2.80 0.05
N ARG A 23 9.39 -3.61 -0.95
CA ARG A 23 9.05 -3.35 -2.36
C ARG A 23 7.80 -4.12 -2.75
N TRP A 24 6.91 -3.44 -3.46
CA TRP A 24 5.59 -3.92 -3.82
C TRP A 24 5.38 -3.74 -5.33
N LEU A 25 5.08 -4.81 -6.04
CA LEU A 25 4.87 -4.85 -7.49
C LEU A 25 3.38 -4.82 -7.81
N ARG A 26 2.96 -3.90 -8.67
CA ARG A 26 1.63 -3.91 -9.29
C ARG A 26 1.67 -4.83 -10.53
N PRO A 27 1.01 -6.01 -10.52
CA PRO A 27 1.23 -7.02 -11.56
C PRO A 27 0.76 -6.63 -12.97
N ASP A 28 -0.25 -5.77 -13.07
CA ASP A 28 -0.89 -5.37 -14.33
C ASP A 28 -0.03 -4.41 -15.18
N GLY A 29 0.85 -3.62 -14.55
CA GLY A 29 1.68 -2.62 -15.22
C GLY A 29 3.17 -2.73 -14.94
N GLY A 30 3.59 -3.61 -14.03
CA GLY A 30 4.98 -3.73 -13.62
C GLY A 30 5.48 -2.59 -12.73
N TYR A 31 4.58 -1.77 -12.17
CA TYR A 31 4.92 -0.61 -11.37
C TYR A 31 5.40 -1.03 -9.98
N ILE A 32 6.37 -0.30 -9.43
CA ILE A 32 6.89 -0.58 -8.08
C ILE A 32 6.52 0.56 -7.15
N LEU A 33 5.89 0.21 -6.03
CA LEU A 33 5.82 1.05 -4.83
C LEU A 33 6.82 0.51 -3.81
N GLU A 34 7.78 1.33 -3.42
CA GLU A 34 8.75 0.99 -2.38
C GLU A 34 8.42 1.80 -1.11
N VAL A 35 8.15 1.11 -0.01
CA VAL A 35 7.99 1.68 1.32
C VAL A 35 9.32 1.48 2.05
N ARG A 36 10.11 2.54 2.18
CA ARG A 36 11.49 2.47 2.71
C ARG A 36 11.53 2.51 4.23
N ALA A 37 10.71 3.37 4.83
CA ALA A 37 10.68 3.56 6.27
C ALA A 37 9.35 4.15 6.73
N ILE A 38 8.88 3.69 7.88
CA ILE A 38 7.80 4.31 8.64
C ILE A 38 8.37 5.29 9.68
N LYS A 39 7.95 6.56 9.64
CA LYS A 39 8.40 7.59 10.58
C LYS A 39 7.49 7.70 11.81
N LYS A 40 8.00 8.34 12.87
CA LYS A 40 7.31 8.47 14.17
C LYS A 40 6.02 9.30 14.11
N ASP A 41 5.89 10.18 13.12
CA ASP A 41 4.72 11.05 12.89
C ASP A 41 3.69 10.44 11.93
N ASN A 42 3.83 9.15 11.62
CA ASN A 42 3.04 8.39 10.65
C ASN A 42 3.29 8.72 9.18
N SER A 43 4.21 9.64 8.87
CA SER A 43 4.68 9.80 7.50
C SER A 43 5.47 8.58 7.04
N VAL A 44 5.43 8.32 5.74
CA VAL A 44 6.08 7.19 5.11
C VAL A 44 7.10 7.72 4.13
N GLU A 45 8.34 7.24 4.22
CA GLU A 45 9.31 7.44 3.16
C GLU A 45 9.03 6.41 2.07
N ALA A 46 8.56 6.88 0.91
CA ALA A 46 8.20 6.02 -0.21
C ALA A 46 8.82 6.49 -1.53
N ALA A 47 9.00 5.54 -2.45
CA ALA A 47 9.35 5.80 -3.84
C ALA A 47 8.41 5.04 -4.77
N TYR A 48 8.14 5.60 -5.95
CA TYR A 48 7.26 5.00 -6.94
C TYR A 48 7.93 4.99 -8.32
N PHE A 49 7.76 3.89 -9.06
CA PHE A 49 8.42 3.67 -10.35
C PHE A 49 7.45 3.22 -11.44
N ASN A 50 7.50 3.90 -12.59
CA ASN A 50 6.80 3.51 -13.82
C ASN A 50 7.57 3.97 -15.09
N PRO A 51 8.40 3.11 -15.68
CA PRO A 51 9.50 2.43 -15.00
C PRO A 51 10.54 3.42 -14.42
N ARG A 52 10.50 4.70 -14.82
CA ARG A 52 11.30 5.77 -14.20
C ARG A 52 10.67 6.22 -12.87
N PRO A 53 11.45 6.83 -11.97
CA PRO A 53 10.92 7.42 -10.74
C PRO A 53 9.85 8.47 -11.05
N ILE A 54 8.77 8.45 -10.26
CA ILE A 54 7.76 9.52 -10.22
C ILE A 54 7.80 10.09 -8.81
N ASN A 55 7.78 11.41 -8.72
CA ASN A 55 7.86 12.09 -7.44
C ASN A 55 6.65 11.75 -6.53
N VAL A 56 6.96 11.19 -5.36
CA VAL A 56 6.01 10.99 -4.26
C VAL A 56 5.95 12.29 -3.47
N HIS A 57 4.81 12.98 -3.55
CA HIS A 57 4.60 14.24 -2.85
C HIS A 57 4.35 14.04 -1.36
N GLU A 58 3.52 13.04 -1.04
CA GLU A 58 3.16 12.69 0.32
C GLU A 58 2.89 11.19 0.40
N ALA A 59 3.29 10.57 1.51
CA ALA A 59 2.80 9.26 1.90
C ALA A 59 2.66 9.19 3.42
N HIS A 60 1.60 8.55 3.89
CA HIS A 60 1.36 8.33 5.32
C HIS A 60 0.57 7.05 5.52
N TYR A 61 0.68 6.46 6.72
CA TYR A 61 -0.12 5.31 7.10
C TYR A 61 -1.14 5.69 8.18
N GLN A 62 -2.18 4.87 8.32
CA GLN A 62 -3.12 4.93 9.43
C GLN A 62 -3.45 3.51 9.88
N VAL A 63 -3.81 3.35 11.16
CA VAL A 63 -4.41 2.11 11.66
C VAL A 63 -5.88 2.38 11.92
N LYS A 64 -6.77 1.74 11.15
CA LYS A 64 -8.22 1.86 11.27
C LYS A 64 -8.83 0.49 11.54
N GLU A 65 -9.56 0.37 12.65
CA GLU A 65 -10.24 -0.88 13.01
C GLU A 65 -9.31 -2.12 13.03
N GLY A 66 -8.04 -1.91 13.42
CA GLY A 66 -7.02 -2.96 13.45
C GLY A 66 -6.37 -3.28 12.10
N LYS A 67 -6.64 -2.49 11.06
CA LYS A 67 -6.07 -2.64 9.71
C LYS A 67 -5.11 -1.51 9.41
N ILE A 68 -4.00 -1.83 8.72
CA ILE A 68 -3.04 -0.82 8.25
C ILE A 68 -3.49 -0.32 6.88
N THR A 69 -3.70 0.99 6.74
CA THR A 69 -3.96 1.64 5.45
C THR A 69 -2.80 2.55 5.08
N LEU A 70 -2.43 2.58 3.79
CA LEU A 70 -1.38 3.41 3.23
C LEU A 70 -1.97 4.38 2.20
N PHE A 71 -1.68 5.66 2.38
CA PHE A 71 -1.94 6.70 1.40
C PHE A 71 -0.64 7.10 0.71
N VAL A 72 -0.70 7.31 -0.61
CA VAL A 72 0.41 7.86 -1.40
C VAL A 72 -0.15 8.85 -2.43
N GLU A 73 0.39 10.05 -2.49
CA GLU A 73 0.12 11.04 -3.54
C GLU A 73 1.34 11.20 -4.45
N LEU A 74 1.10 11.09 -5.76
CA LEU A 74 2.10 11.31 -6.80
C LEU A 74 1.91 12.70 -7.42
N ARG A 75 2.99 13.49 -7.47
CA ARG A 75 3.02 14.80 -8.14
C ARG A 75 4.21 14.95 -9.06
N ASP A 76 3.96 14.79 -10.35
CA ASP A 76 4.96 14.88 -11.41
C ASP A 76 4.30 15.16 -12.77
N VAL A 77 5.09 15.22 -13.85
CA VAL A 77 4.59 15.29 -15.23
C VAL A 77 3.67 14.09 -15.51
N ASN A 78 2.42 14.37 -15.91
CA ASN A 78 1.32 13.39 -16.09
C ASN A 78 0.75 12.78 -14.79
N TYR A 79 1.18 13.26 -13.63
CA TYR A 79 0.69 12.85 -12.33
C TYR A 79 0.34 14.11 -11.51
N PRO A 80 -0.72 14.88 -11.83
CA PRO A 80 -1.03 16.13 -11.12
C PRO A 80 -1.77 15.90 -9.78
N GLY A 81 -1.34 14.92 -8.98
CA GLY A 81 -2.02 14.50 -7.74
C GLY A 81 -2.77 13.17 -7.87
N SER A 82 -2.21 12.20 -8.60
CA SER A 82 -2.73 10.83 -8.63
C SER A 82 -2.50 10.17 -7.27
N LYS A 83 -3.45 9.37 -6.78
CA LYS A 83 -3.45 8.89 -5.40
C LYS A 83 -3.66 7.40 -5.29
N TYR A 84 -2.96 6.79 -4.36
CA TYR A 84 -3.23 5.44 -3.89
C TYR A 84 -3.87 5.49 -2.50
N HIS A 85 -4.92 4.70 -2.31
CA HIS A 85 -5.52 4.39 -1.02
C HIS A 85 -5.50 2.87 -0.88
N LEU A 86 -4.60 2.34 -0.07
CA LEU A 86 -4.33 0.91 0.04
C LEU A 86 -4.58 0.43 1.46
N GLU A 87 -5.00 -0.83 1.59
CA GLU A 87 -5.09 -1.59 2.83
C GLU A 87 -4.12 -2.76 2.73
N TYR A 88 -3.38 -3.04 3.81
CA TYR A 88 -2.56 -4.23 3.90
C TYR A 88 -3.41 -5.44 4.26
N ASP A 89 -3.42 -6.45 3.39
CA ASP A 89 -3.97 -7.77 3.67
C ASP A 89 -2.86 -8.69 4.21
N PRO A 90 -2.83 -8.98 5.52
CA PRO A 90 -1.81 -9.83 6.12
C PRO A 90 -1.96 -11.32 5.75
N ARG A 91 -3.13 -11.75 5.24
CA ARG A 91 -3.38 -13.15 4.85
C ARG A 91 -2.72 -13.48 3.53
N LEU A 92 -2.74 -12.51 2.61
CA LEU A 92 -2.19 -12.65 1.26
C LEU A 92 -0.85 -11.96 1.08
N ASP A 93 -0.42 -11.17 2.06
CA ASP A 93 0.75 -10.29 1.99
C ASP A 93 0.70 -9.38 0.75
N LYS A 94 -0.41 -8.63 0.65
CA LYS A 94 -0.71 -7.69 -0.43
C LYS A 94 -1.08 -6.32 0.10
N LEU A 95 -0.85 -5.29 -0.71
CA LEU A 95 -1.50 -3.99 -0.57
C LEU A 95 -2.63 -3.93 -1.59
N VAL A 96 -3.87 -3.78 -1.15
CA VAL A 96 -5.06 -3.77 -2.02
C VAL A 96 -5.86 -2.49 -1.83
N GLY A 97 -6.47 -1.96 -2.88
CA GLY A 97 -7.32 -0.78 -2.75
C GLY A 97 -7.48 -0.05 -4.07
N PHE A 98 -7.41 1.28 -4.03
CA PHE A 98 -7.78 2.12 -5.16
C PHE A 98 -6.63 3.00 -5.63
N TYR A 99 -6.56 3.16 -6.96
CA TYR A 99 -5.74 4.17 -7.62
C TYR A 99 -6.63 5.21 -8.30
N PHE A 100 -6.54 6.46 -7.86
CA PHE A 100 -7.13 7.60 -8.54
C PHE A 100 -6.14 8.18 -9.56
N GLN A 101 -6.48 8.11 -10.84
CA GLN A 101 -5.74 8.70 -11.96
C GLN A 101 -6.23 10.14 -12.16
N ALA A 102 -5.37 11.12 -11.86
CA ALA A 102 -5.79 12.52 -11.75
C ALA A 102 -6.08 13.22 -13.10
N VAL A 103 -5.47 12.77 -14.21
CA VAL A 103 -5.64 13.39 -15.54
C VAL A 103 -7.02 13.07 -16.13
N GLN A 104 -7.42 11.81 -16.06
CA GLN A 104 -8.69 11.27 -16.56
C GLN A 104 -9.79 11.30 -15.49
N ARG A 105 -9.41 11.53 -14.22
CA ARG A 105 -10.32 11.56 -13.06
C ARG A 105 -11.08 10.25 -12.89
N GLN A 106 -10.38 9.14 -13.08
CA GLN A 106 -10.91 7.79 -12.94
C GLN A 106 -10.26 7.07 -11.76
N THR A 107 -11.00 6.16 -11.16
CA THR A 107 -10.52 5.32 -10.06
C THR A 107 -10.51 3.87 -10.50
N PHE A 108 -9.45 3.14 -10.15
CA PHE A 108 -9.26 1.74 -10.47
C PHE A 108 -9.00 0.94 -9.21
N ASP A 109 -9.55 -0.28 -9.14
CA ASP A 109 -9.09 -1.27 -8.19
C ASP A 109 -7.68 -1.71 -8.55
N VAL A 110 -6.82 -1.81 -7.54
CA VAL A 110 -5.42 -2.19 -7.70
C VAL A 110 -4.98 -3.12 -6.58
N GLU A 111 -4.01 -3.96 -6.90
CA GLU A 111 -3.25 -4.71 -5.91
C GLU A 111 -1.76 -4.59 -6.17
N PHE A 112 -0.98 -4.63 -5.10
CA PHE A 112 0.45 -4.83 -5.15
C PHE A 112 0.83 -6.07 -4.36
N VAL A 113 1.72 -6.87 -4.94
CA VAL A 113 2.29 -8.07 -4.33
C VAL A 113 3.71 -7.77 -3.86
N ARG A 114 4.11 -8.33 -2.71
CA ARG A 114 5.47 -8.12 -2.22
C ARG A 114 6.50 -8.73 -3.18
N VAL A 115 7.56 -7.98 -3.46
CA VAL A 115 8.75 -8.47 -4.16
C VAL A 115 9.64 -9.19 -3.15
N LYS A 116 9.98 -10.45 -3.44
CA LYS A 116 10.92 -11.24 -2.64
C LYS A 116 12.37 -10.82 -2.86
#